data_AF-A0A061EXI4-F1
#
_entry.id   AF-A0A061EXI4-F1
#
_cell.length_a   1.000
_cell.length_b   1.000
_cell.length_c   1.000
_cell.angle_alpha   90.00
_cell.angle_beta   90.00
_cell.angle_gamma   90.00
#
_symmetry.space_group_name_H-M   'P 1'
#
loop_
_entity.id
_entity.type
_entity.pdbx_description
1 polymer ?
#
loop_
_entity_poly.entity_id
_entity_poly.type
_entity_poly.pdbx_seq_one_letter_code
_entity_poly.pdbx_strand_id
1 'polypeptide(L)'
;MEYKHFGHQHNLRIYQLQPGDHEYRCSGCDSFCSGSAYGCLGCKFFLHEQCGNAGRSLQHPSHPFHHLTLVPYTTHLAGTFACNACGDTGNAFSYCCPLCDVDLHVPCAFLPQIIKHESHLHSLSLTYSLPFPNVSSRFCDICHKLLDCKYWSYNCFACNFAAHALCAAKEMRRETCHGEHVSSSGTTAPQSNEIHLKEDAASGTTQDQPEPAEIQDPTLQAMCELERLKLQMQMTNELAKMMASFNLSSLI
;
A
#
# COMPACT_ATOMS: atom_id res chain seq x y z
N MET A 1 17.11 -17.92 -13.11
CA MET A 1 16.43 -17.05 -14.10
C MET A 1 17.05 -15.66 -14.05
N GLU A 2 17.11 -14.94 -15.17
CA GLU A 2 17.60 -13.56 -15.21
C GLU A 2 16.40 -12.60 -15.30
N TYR A 3 16.27 -11.68 -14.33
CA TYR A 3 15.12 -10.80 -14.24
C TYR A 3 15.48 -9.37 -14.67
N LYS A 4 14.93 -8.89 -15.80
CA LYS A 4 15.22 -7.55 -16.31
C LYS A 4 14.15 -6.56 -15.86
N HIS A 5 14.47 -5.74 -14.87
CA HIS A 5 13.60 -4.67 -14.37
C HIS A 5 13.70 -3.41 -15.23
N PHE A 6 12.61 -2.64 -15.41
CA PHE A 6 12.66 -1.41 -16.23
C PHE A 6 13.43 -0.26 -15.56
N GLY A 7 13.45 -0.22 -14.23
CA GLY A 7 14.17 0.78 -13.44
C GLY A 7 15.65 0.48 -13.18
N HIS A 8 16.23 -0.57 -13.79
CA HIS A 8 17.65 -0.89 -13.63
C HIS A 8 18.25 -1.52 -14.90
N GLN A 9 19.50 -1.19 -15.22
CA GLN A 9 20.12 -1.62 -16.49
C GLN A 9 20.57 -3.09 -16.49
N HIS A 10 21.00 -3.62 -15.34
CA HIS A 10 21.47 -5.00 -15.22
C HIS A 10 20.33 -5.98 -14.91
N ASN A 11 20.53 -7.24 -15.27
CA ASN A 11 19.66 -8.33 -14.86
C ASN A 11 19.79 -8.55 -13.35
N LEU A 12 18.67 -8.53 -12.65
CA LEU A 12 18.57 -8.82 -11.22
C LEU A 12 18.50 -10.33 -10.99
N ARG A 13 18.95 -10.75 -9.81
CA ARG A 13 18.81 -12.12 -9.29
C ARG A 13 17.96 -12.09 -8.02
N ILE A 14 17.32 -13.21 -7.68
CA ILE A 14 16.62 -13.34 -6.39
C ILE A 14 17.66 -13.68 -5.31
N TYR A 15 17.58 -13.00 -4.18
CA TYR A 15 18.37 -13.25 -2.97
C TYR A 15 17.43 -13.53 -1.81
N GLN A 16 17.86 -14.40 -0.88
CA GLN A 16 17.23 -14.56 0.42
C GLN A 16 18.02 -13.75 1.46
N LEU A 17 17.35 -12.78 2.08
CA LEU A 17 17.95 -11.81 3.00
C LEU A 17 17.43 -12.05 4.42
N GLN A 18 18.29 -11.94 5.42
CA GLN A 18 17.91 -12.19 6.81
C GLN A 18 17.08 -11.03 7.39
N PRO A 19 16.10 -11.30 8.27
CA PRO A 19 15.39 -10.25 9.01
C PRO A 19 16.37 -9.39 9.83
N GLY A 20 16.23 -8.08 9.73
CA GLY A 20 17.13 -7.12 10.41
C GLY A 20 18.43 -6.82 9.65
N ASP A 21 18.61 -7.33 8.45
CA ASP A 21 19.72 -6.92 7.58
C ASP A 21 19.47 -5.50 7.02
N HIS A 22 20.10 -4.51 7.66
CA HIS A 22 19.98 -3.11 7.29
C HIS A 22 20.93 -2.68 6.15
N GLU A 23 21.68 -3.58 5.51
CA GLU A 23 22.47 -3.22 4.33
C GLU A 23 21.60 -3.07 3.07
N TYR A 24 20.52 -3.85 2.96
CA TYR A 24 19.73 -3.97 1.73
C TYR A 24 18.50 -3.06 1.73
N ARG A 25 18.63 -1.87 1.15
CA ARG A 25 17.55 -0.89 0.99
C ARG A 25 16.82 -1.05 -0.34
N CYS A 26 15.49 -1.16 -0.31
CA CYS A 26 14.66 -1.27 -1.51
C CYS A 26 14.58 0.07 -2.24
N SER A 27 15.05 0.13 -3.49
CA SER A 27 14.95 1.31 -4.35
C SER A 27 13.51 1.67 -4.73
N GLY A 28 12.55 0.74 -4.55
CA GLY A 28 11.14 0.94 -4.90
C GLY A 28 10.26 1.52 -3.79
N CYS A 29 10.67 1.43 -2.52
CA CYS A 29 9.86 1.93 -1.39
C CYS A 29 10.68 2.48 -0.21
N ASP A 30 11.99 2.65 -0.38
CA ASP A 30 12.97 3.15 0.61
C ASP A 30 13.00 2.41 1.96
N SER A 31 12.42 1.21 2.02
CA SER A 31 12.39 0.35 3.21
C SER A 31 13.43 -0.77 3.09
N PHE A 32 13.91 -1.30 4.21
CA PHE A 32 14.84 -2.44 4.21
C PHE A 32 14.18 -3.71 3.66
N CYS A 33 14.95 -4.49 2.90
CA CYS A 33 14.56 -5.79 2.37
C CYS A 33 14.74 -6.89 3.44
N SER A 34 13.87 -7.89 3.38
CA SER A 34 13.90 -9.08 4.25
C SER A 34 13.20 -10.23 3.52
N GLY A 35 13.72 -11.46 3.64
CA GLY A 35 13.27 -12.59 2.82
C GLY A 35 13.67 -12.42 1.35
N SER A 36 12.77 -12.82 0.43
CA SER A 36 12.97 -12.74 -1.02
C SER A 36 13.10 -11.29 -1.52
N ALA A 37 14.20 -10.97 -2.19
CA ALA A 37 14.39 -9.69 -2.88
C ALA A 37 15.07 -9.86 -4.24
N TYR A 38 14.67 -9.06 -5.23
CA TYR A 38 15.43 -8.91 -6.48
C TYR A 38 16.61 -7.97 -6.24
N GLY A 39 17.81 -8.35 -6.67
CA GLY A 39 19.03 -7.58 -6.38
C GLY A 39 20.07 -7.57 -7.51
N CYS A 40 20.87 -6.50 -7.52
CA CYS A 40 22.13 -6.38 -8.26
C CYS A 40 23.21 -5.88 -7.28
N LEU A 41 24.06 -6.79 -6.79
CA LEU A 41 25.08 -6.49 -5.79
C LEU A 41 26.04 -5.38 -6.24
N GLY A 42 26.50 -5.43 -7.50
CA GLY A 42 27.48 -4.48 -8.05
C GLY A 42 26.98 -3.03 -8.10
N CYS A 43 25.66 -2.83 -8.19
CA CYS A 43 25.05 -1.49 -8.15
C CYS A 43 24.38 -1.17 -6.81
N LYS A 44 24.41 -2.09 -5.84
CA LYS A 44 23.61 -2.06 -4.60
C LYS A 44 22.12 -1.73 -4.84
N PHE A 45 21.57 -2.19 -5.97
CA PHE A 45 20.17 -1.97 -6.34
C PHE A 45 19.34 -3.17 -5.89
N PHE A 46 18.32 -2.96 -5.06
CA PHE A 46 17.46 -4.02 -4.53
C PHE A 46 15.99 -3.61 -4.59
N LEU A 47 15.11 -4.59 -4.75
CA LEU A 47 13.66 -4.43 -4.70
C LEU A 47 13.04 -5.58 -3.89
N HIS A 48 12.11 -5.26 -2.98
CA HIS A 48 11.16 -6.27 -2.49
C HIS A 48 10.44 -6.92 -3.68
N GLU A 49 10.00 -8.17 -3.52
CA GLU A 49 9.26 -8.88 -4.57
C GLU A 49 8.06 -8.07 -5.10
N GLN A 50 7.26 -7.50 -4.19
CA GLN A 50 6.15 -6.60 -4.52
C GLN A 50 6.58 -5.33 -5.29
N CYS A 51 7.78 -4.81 -5.02
CA CYS A 51 8.29 -3.59 -5.69
C CYS A 51 8.90 -3.90 -7.06
N GLY A 52 9.49 -5.09 -7.25
CA GLY A 52 9.93 -5.55 -8.58
C GLY A 52 8.76 -5.90 -9.47
N ASN A 53 7.80 -6.67 -8.95
CA ASN A 53 6.63 -7.12 -9.71
C ASN A 53 5.51 -6.07 -9.85
N ALA A 54 5.74 -4.84 -9.39
CA ALA A 54 4.85 -3.72 -9.59
C ALA A 54 4.72 -3.40 -11.10
N GLY A 55 3.52 -3.55 -11.65
CA GLY A 55 3.25 -3.32 -13.07
C GLY A 55 3.41 -1.84 -13.45
N ARG A 56 3.85 -1.55 -14.68
CA ARG A 56 4.04 -0.17 -15.18
C ARG A 56 2.77 0.67 -15.25
N SER A 57 1.60 0.04 -15.25
CA SER A 57 0.28 0.66 -15.28
C SER A 57 -0.62 -0.06 -14.27
N LEU A 58 -1.36 0.69 -13.46
CA LEU A 58 -2.27 0.17 -12.43
C LEU A 58 -3.64 0.85 -12.55
N GLN A 59 -4.71 0.07 -12.68
CA GLN A 59 -6.06 0.56 -12.47
C GLN A 59 -6.38 0.43 -10.97
N HIS A 60 -6.53 1.55 -10.27
CA HIS A 60 -6.69 1.56 -8.81
C HIS A 60 -8.12 1.98 -8.42
N PRO A 61 -8.80 1.31 -7.46
CA PRO A 61 -10.20 1.62 -7.13
C PRO A 61 -10.42 3.04 -6.57
N SER A 62 -9.41 3.65 -5.95
CA SER A 62 -9.46 5.05 -5.51
C SER A 62 -9.38 6.07 -6.66
N HIS A 63 -9.01 5.63 -7.86
CA HIS A 63 -8.81 6.48 -9.03
C HIS A 63 -9.27 5.76 -10.32
N PRO A 64 -10.57 5.42 -10.43
CA PRO A 64 -11.06 4.46 -11.42
C PRO A 64 -11.04 4.97 -12.87
N PHE A 65 -10.98 6.30 -13.07
CA PHE A 65 -11.09 6.94 -14.38
C PHE A 65 -9.76 6.99 -15.16
N HIS A 66 -8.61 6.84 -14.50
CA HIS A 66 -7.30 6.83 -15.16
C HIS A 66 -6.41 5.73 -14.60
N HIS A 67 -5.47 5.26 -15.41
CA HIS A 67 -4.38 4.42 -14.90
C HIS A 67 -3.33 5.26 -14.18
N LEU A 68 -2.82 4.71 -13.08
CA LEU A 68 -1.61 5.21 -12.43
C LEU A 68 -0.39 4.60 -13.13
N THR A 69 0.60 5.42 -13.45
CA THR A 69 1.86 4.98 -14.07
C THR A 69 2.92 4.82 -13.01
N LEU A 70 3.65 3.70 -13.02
CA LEU A 70 4.77 3.48 -12.11
C LEU A 70 6.01 4.21 -12.64
N VAL A 71 6.48 5.22 -11.89
CA VAL A 71 7.71 5.97 -12.20
C VAL A 71 8.84 5.57 -11.24
N PRO A 72 10.06 5.29 -11.75
CA PRO A 72 11.17 4.84 -10.91
C PRO A 72 11.96 5.99 -10.26
N TYR A 73 11.52 7.23 -10.45
CA TYR A 73 12.07 8.46 -9.90
C TYR A 73 10.93 9.46 -9.73
N THR A 74 11.08 10.40 -8.79
CA THR A 74 10.09 11.46 -8.56
C THR A 74 10.05 12.41 -9.75
N THR A 75 8.86 12.70 -10.27
CA THR A 75 8.64 13.70 -11.32
C THR A 75 8.68 15.15 -10.81
N HIS A 76 8.61 15.33 -9.49
CA HIS A 76 8.57 16.63 -8.81
C HIS A 76 9.97 17.24 -8.63
N LEU A 77 10.07 18.56 -8.81
CA LEU A 77 11.32 19.33 -8.70
C LEU A 77 12.01 19.23 -7.33
N ALA A 78 11.26 18.93 -6.27
CA ALA A 78 11.78 18.79 -4.91
C ALA A 78 12.52 17.45 -4.65
N GLY A 79 12.50 16.51 -5.60
CA GLY A 79 13.02 15.16 -5.40
C GLY A 79 12.15 14.28 -4.49
N THR A 80 10.93 14.73 -4.17
CA THR A 80 9.98 14.06 -3.28
C THR A 80 8.53 14.27 -3.73
N PHE A 81 7.62 13.40 -3.28
CA PHE A 81 6.18 13.50 -3.48
C PHE A 81 5.44 13.29 -2.15
N ALA A 82 4.19 13.77 -2.04
CA ALA A 82 3.31 13.47 -0.91
C ALA A 82 2.33 12.35 -1.31
N CYS A 83 2.25 11.28 -0.52
CA CYS A 83 1.39 10.15 -0.88
C CYS A 83 -0.07 10.40 -0.50
N ASN A 84 -1.00 10.41 -1.47
CA ASN A 84 -2.43 10.66 -1.20
C ASN A 84 -3.08 9.60 -0.30
N ALA A 85 -2.47 8.42 -0.13
CA ALA A 85 -3.00 7.37 0.75
C ALA A 85 -2.64 7.55 2.23
N CYS A 86 -1.46 8.08 2.56
CA CYS A 86 -0.99 8.14 3.95
C CYS A 86 -0.53 9.52 4.42
N GLY A 87 -0.32 10.48 3.51
CA GLY A 87 0.21 11.81 3.81
C GLY A 87 1.72 11.87 4.02
N ASP A 88 2.40 10.73 4.16
CA ASP A 88 3.86 10.68 4.30
C ASP A 88 4.56 11.02 2.97
N THR A 89 5.73 11.66 3.08
CA THR A 89 6.59 12.01 1.94
C THR A 89 7.33 10.78 1.39
N GLY A 90 7.38 10.61 0.07
CA GLY A 90 8.18 9.60 -0.62
C GLY A 90 9.26 10.19 -1.53
N ASN A 91 10.33 9.43 -1.74
CA ASN A 91 11.49 9.73 -2.62
C ASN A 91 11.83 8.56 -3.57
N ALA A 92 11.18 7.41 -3.41
CA ALA A 92 11.38 6.19 -4.18
C ALA A 92 10.41 6.11 -5.37
N PHE A 93 10.09 4.90 -5.83
CA PHE A 93 9.11 4.72 -6.91
C PHE A 93 7.71 5.16 -6.45
N SER A 94 6.95 5.80 -7.35
CA SER A 94 5.54 6.15 -7.12
C SER A 94 4.65 5.64 -8.24
N TYR A 95 3.40 5.35 -7.90
CA TYR A 95 2.31 5.27 -8.86
C TYR A 95 1.69 6.66 -8.98
N CYS A 96 1.90 7.33 -10.12
CA CYS A 96 1.45 8.70 -10.34
C CYS A 96 0.36 8.81 -11.43
N CYS A 97 -0.56 9.77 -11.29
CA CYS A 97 -1.44 10.24 -12.36
C CYS A 97 -1.08 11.68 -12.74
N PRO A 98 -0.42 11.93 -13.89
CA PRO A 98 0.00 13.28 -14.29
C PRO A 98 -1.17 14.21 -14.65
N LEU A 99 -2.39 13.68 -14.78
CA LEU A 99 -3.61 14.46 -15.06
C LEU A 99 -4.36 14.91 -13.80
N CYS A 100 -4.04 14.34 -12.63
CA CYS A 100 -4.87 14.49 -11.42
C CYS A 100 -4.08 14.77 -10.13
N ASP A 101 -2.76 14.95 -10.22
CA ASP A 101 -1.88 15.20 -9.06
C ASP A 101 -2.06 14.15 -7.94
N VAL A 102 -2.14 12.89 -8.37
CA VAL A 102 -2.21 11.72 -7.49
C VAL A 102 -0.86 11.02 -7.53
N ASP A 103 -0.23 10.87 -6.39
CA ASP A 103 0.98 10.07 -6.15
C ASP A 103 0.73 9.07 -5.01
N LEU A 104 1.08 7.80 -5.23
CA LEU A 104 1.02 6.75 -4.23
C LEU A 104 2.38 6.07 -4.08
N HIS A 105 2.83 5.83 -2.83
CA HIS A 105 3.92 4.87 -2.61
C HIS A 105 3.49 3.50 -3.13
N VAL A 106 4.43 2.73 -3.69
CA VAL A 106 4.14 1.36 -4.19
C VAL A 106 3.42 0.49 -3.14
N PRO A 107 3.84 0.41 -1.86
CA PRO A 107 3.11 -0.36 -0.85
C PRO A 107 1.70 0.19 -0.52
N CYS A 108 1.46 1.50 -0.69
CA CYS A 108 0.15 2.09 -0.43
C CYS A 108 -0.86 1.75 -1.53
N ALA A 109 -0.42 1.70 -2.80
CA ALA A 109 -1.26 1.35 -3.95
C ALA A 109 -1.72 -0.12 -3.98
N PHE A 110 -1.23 -0.93 -3.05
CA PHE A 110 -1.57 -2.35 -2.88
C PHE A 110 -2.10 -2.66 -1.47
N LEU A 111 -2.59 -1.65 -0.74
CA LEU A 111 -3.29 -1.88 0.51
C LEU A 111 -4.56 -2.71 0.25
N PRO A 112 -4.79 -3.81 0.98
CA PRO A 112 -5.97 -4.66 0.79
C PRO A 112 -7.26 -3.91 1.10
N GLN A 113 -8.33 -4.20 0.36
CA GLN A 113 -9.61 -3.50 0.54
C GLN A 113 -10.29 -3.82 1.87
N ILE A 114 -10.02 -5.00 2.45
CA ILE A 114 -10.56 -5.47 3.72
C ILE A 114 -9.44 -6.15 4.51
N ILE A 115 -9.34 -5.88 5.81
CA ILE A 115 -8.39 -6.52 6.73
C ILE A 115 -9.09 -6.97 8.01
N LYS A 116 -8.41 -7.84 8.78
CA LYS A 116 -8.67 -8.06 10.21
C LYS A 116 -7.46 -7.54 10.98
N HIS A 117 -7.68 -7.06 12.20
CA HIS A 117 -6.64 -6.42 13.02
C HIS A 117 -6.64 -7.04 14.42
N GLU A 118 -5.50 -7.29 15.05
CA GLU A 118 -5.48 -7.92 16.38
C GLU A 118 -6.17 -7.07 17.45
N SER A 119 -6.07 -5.74 17.33
CA SER A 119 -6.79 -4.79 18.20
C SER A 119 -8.29 -4.64 17.88
N HIS A 120 -8.85 -5.30 16.86
CA HIS A 120 -10.27 -5.18 16.52
C HIS A 120 -10.92 -6.45 15.93
N LEU A 121 -12.00 -6.91 16.57
CA LEU A 121 -12.67 -8.17 16.23
C LEU A 121 -13.34 -8.19 14.84
N HIS A 122 -13.89 -7.06 14.38
CA HIS A 122 -14.57 -6.99 13.09
C HIS A 122 -13.57 -6.73 11.95
N SER A 123 -13.97 -7.12 10.73
CA SER A 123 -13.22 -6.73 9.53
C SER A 123 -13.29 -5.21 9.33
N LEU A 124 -12.15 -4.61 8.99
CA LEU A 124 -12.03 -3.20 8.66
C LEU A 124 -11.96 -3.02 7.14
N SER A 125 -12.69 -2.06 6.61
CA SER A 125 -12.71 -1.74 5.17
C SER A 125 -11.89 -0.49 4.88
N LEU A 126 -11.07 -0.55 3.82
CA LEU A 126 -10.29 0.59 3.35
C LEU A 126 -11.21 1.65 2.75
N THR A 127 -11.14 2.86 3.29
CA THR A 127 -11.90 4.03 2.84
C THR A 127 -10.92 5.05 2.29
N TYR A 128 -11.13 5.44 1.03
CA TYR A 128 -10.34 6.47 0.37
C TYR A 128 -10.78 7.88 0.83
N SER A 129 -9.97 8.89 0.51
CA SER A 129 -10.26 10.28 0.82
C SER A 129 -11.57 10.73 0.17
N LEU A 130 -12.46 11.34 0.96
CA LEU A 130 -13.72 11.89 0.45
C LEU A 130 -13.49 13.31 -0.10
N PRO A 131 -14.12 13.68 -1.25
CA PRO A 131 -14.00 15.02 -1.81
C PRO A 131 -14.60 16.12 -0.91
N PHE A 132 -15.42 15.73 0.06
CA PHE A 132 -15.99 16.63 1.07
C PHE A 132 -15.55 16.16 2.46
N PRO A 133 -14.67 16.91 3.15
CA PRO A 133 -14.21 16.54 4.48
C PRO A 133 -15.36 16.68 5.48
N ASN A 134 -15.80 15.55 6.05
CA ASN A 134 -16.77 15.58 7.14
C ASN A 134 -16.09 16.18 8.38
N VAL A 135 -16.64 17.27 8.92
CA VAL A 135 -16.00 18.11 9.96
C VAL A 135 -15.88 17.45 11.34
N SER A 136 -16.28 16.19 11.48
CA SER A 136 -16.08 15.39 12.69
C SER A 136 -14.60 14.97 12.82
N SER A 137 -13.89 15.58 13.76
CA SER A 137 -12.55 15.16 14.17
C SER A 137 -12.57 13.75 14.79
N ARG A 138 -12.38 12.72 13.97
CA ARG A 138 -12.15 11.34 14.44
C ARG A 138 -10.66 11.13 14.73
N PHE A 139 -10.36 10.26 15.67
CA PHE A 139 -9.00 9.88 16.04
C PHE A 139 -8.75 8.43 15.65
N CYS A 140 -7.50 8.08 15.38
CA CYS A 140 -7.08 6.72 15.11
C CYS A 140 -7.06 5.93 16.42
N ASP A 141 -7.83 4.86 16.52
CA ASP A 141 -7.93 4.04 17.73
C ASP A 141 -6.61 3.33 18.10
N ILE A 142 -5.69 3.20 17.13
CA ILE A 142 -4.38 2.55 17.33
C ILE A 142 -3.31 3.52 17.87
N CYS A 143 -3.25 4.75 17.36
CA CYS A 143 -2.19 5.71 17.70
C CYS A 143 -2.66 6.99 18.40
N HIS A 144 -3.98 7.14 18.58
CA HIS A 144 -4.67 8.26 19.23
C HIS A 144 -4.41 9.65 18.60
N LYS A 145 -3.86 9.70 17.39
CA LYS A 145 -3.69 10.93 16.59
C LYS A 145 -4.91 11.16 15.69
N LEU A 146 -5.11 12.40 15.27
CA LEU A 146 -6.20 12.80 14.38
C LEU A 146 -6.16 12.03 13.05
N LEU A 147 -7.32 11.57 12.59
CA LEU A 147 -7.52 11.07 11.23
C LEU A 147 -7.76 12.26 10.30
N ASP A 148 -6.79 12.62 9.47
CA ASP A 148 -7.04 13.57 8.38
C ASP A 148 -7.79 12.84 7.25
N CYS A 149 -9.03 13.26 7.02
CA CYS A 149 -9.93 12.80 5.97
C CYS A 149 -9.41 12.96 4.53
N LYS A 150 -8.31 13.70 4.33
CA LYS A 150 -7.57 13.77 3.06
C LYS A 150 -6.78 12.50 2.73
N TYR A 151 -6.52 11.65 3.72
CA TYR A 151 -5.77 10.40 3.57
C TYR A 151 -6.68 9.20 3.81
N TRP A 152 -6.17 8.01 3.46
CA TRP A 152 -6.96 6.79 3.57
C TRP A 152 -7.00 6.27 5.01
N SER A 153 -8.12 5.66 5.35
CA SER A 153 -8.36 5.08 6.68
C SER A 153 -9.02 3.72 6.56
N TYR A 154 -8.73 2.84 7.51
CA TYR A 154 -9.52 1.63 7.70
C TYR A 154 -10.64 1.93 8.69
N ASN A 155 -11.87 1.62 8.30
CA ASN A 155 -13.07 1.84 9.11
C ASN A 155 -13.80 0.53 9.35
N CYS A 156 -14.25 0.32 10.58
CA CYS A 156 -15.30 -0.66 10.85
C CYS A 156 -16.66 -0.04 10.49
N PHE A 157 -17.55 -0.81 9.87
CA PHE A 157 -18.95 -0.41 9.66
C PHE A 157 -19.90 -0.99 10.71
N ALA A 158 -19.47 -2.02 11.45
CA ALA A 158 -20.24 -2.62 12.56
C ALA A 158 -20.10 -1.83 13.88
N CYS A 159 -19.07 -0.99 14.02
CA CYS A 159 -18.89 -0.10 15.16
C CYS A 159 -18.03 1.12 14.78
N ASN A 160 -17.77 2.04 15.72
CA ASN A 160 -17.07 3.30 15.44
C ASN A 160 -15.53 3.19 15.30
N PHE A 161 -14.94 1.99 15.22
CA PHE A 161 -13.48 1.83 15.12
C PHE A 161 -12.94 2.41 13.81
N ALA A 162 -11.87 3.22 13.89
CA ALA A 162 -11.15 3.74 12.74
C ALA A 162 -9.65 3.89 12.99
N ALA A 163 -8.85 3.63 11.95
CA ALA A 163 -7.40 3.74 12.01
C ALA A 163 -6.82 4.35 10.72
N HIS A 164 -5.65 5.01 10.83
CA HIS A 164 -4.88 5.38 9.64
C HIS A 164 -4.57 4.13 8.81
N ALA A 165 -4.59 4.24 7.48
CA ALA A 165 -4.28 3.12 6.59
C ALA A 165 -2.98 2.39 6.97
N LEU A 166 -1.91 3.14 7.25
CA LEU A 166 -0.62 2.59 7.66
C LEU A 166 -0.54 2.16 9.12
N CYS A 167 -1.43 2.59 10.02
CA CYS A 167 -1.48 2.03 11.37
C CYS A 167 -1.95 0.58 11.30
N ALA A 168 -3.11 0.35 10.66
CA ALA A 168 -3.68 -1.00 10.60
C ALA A 168 -2.92 -1.96 9.66
N ALA A 169 -2.23 -1.44 8.64
CA ALA A 169 -1.43 -2.27 7.74
C ALA A 169 -0.02 -2.65 8.26
N LYS A 170 0.49 -1.99 9.31
CA LYS A 170 1.85 -2.26 9.84
C LYS A 170 1.97 -3.60 10.56
N GLU A 171 0.87 -4.10 11.14
CA GLU A 171 0.87 -5.34 11.92
C GLU A 171 0.78 -6.61 11.05
N MET A 172 0.25 -6.52 9.83
CA MET A 172 0.22 -7.63 8.85
C MET A 172 1.62 -8.12 8.39
N ARG A 173 2.70 -7.47 8.84
CA ARG A 173 4.10 -7.86 8.57
C ARG A 173 4.73 -8.71 9.68
N ARG A 174 3.95 -9.15 10.68
CA ARG A 174 4.46 -9.88 11.87
C ARG A 174 4.14 -11.38 11.91
N GLU A 175 3.70 -11.99 10.82
CA GLU A 175 3.48 -13.45 10.75
C GLU A 175 4.77 -14.24 10.52
N THR A 176 5.64 -14.24 11.54
CA THR A 176 6.48 -15.41 11.92
C THR A 176 7.27 -15.08 13.19
N CYS A 177 6.84 -15.64 14.33
CA CYS A 177 7.65 -16.00 15.51
C CYS A 177 6.71 -16.54 16.60
N HIS A 178 6.66 -17.86 16.78
CA HIS A 178 6.00 -18.51 17.93
C HIS A 178 7.08 -19.22 18.76
N GLY A 179 7.30 -18.70 19.98
CA GLY A 179 8.05 -19.36 21.06
C GLY A 179 9.59 -19.40 20.93
N GLU A 180 10.38 -19.31 22.00
CA GLU A 180 10.10 -18.96 23.41
C GLU A 180 11.32 -18.24 24.02
N HIS A 181 11.15 -17.55 25.15
CA HIS A 181 12.24 -16.93 25.92
C HIS A 181 12.97 -17.96 26.81
N VAL A 182 14.29 -17.81 27.02
CA VAL A 182 14.91 -17.38 28.30
C VAL A 182 16.46 -17.38 28.24
N SER A 183 17.02 -16.23 28.66
CA SER A 183 18.38 -15.90 29.16
C SER A 183 19.42 -17.03 29.37
N SER A 184 20.70 -16.91 28.98
CA SER A 184 21.65 -15.90 29.50
C SER A 184 23.11 -16.09 29.00
N SER A 185 23.88 -14.99 29.00
CA SER A 185 25.35 -14.86 29.25
C SER A 185 26.39 -15.76 28.53
N GLY A 186 27.30 -15.16 27.74
CA GLY A 186 28.56 -15.80 27.32
C GLY A 186 29.45 -14.94 26.41
N THR A 187 30.73 -14.79 26.74
CA THR A 187 31.67 -13.85 26.10
C THR A 187 32.44 -14.48 24.92
N THR A 188 33.07 -13.61 24.11
CA THR A 188 34.19 -13.82 23.15
C THR A 188 33.89 -13.90 21.65
N ALA A 189 34.85 -13.39 20.89
CA ALA A 189 35.03 -13.45 19.45
C ALA A 189 36.55 -13.70 19.19
N PRO A 190 37.04 -13.87 17.95
CA PRO A 190 36.34 -14.08 16.68
C PRO A 190 36.82 -15.36 15.95
N GLN A 191 36.13 -15.81 14.89
CA GLN A 191 36.79 -16.39 13.70
C GLN A 191 35.85 -16.57 12.49
N SER A 192 36.48 -16.65 11.33
CA SER A 192 35.93 -16.81 9.98
C SER A 192 35.33 -18.20 9.70
N ASN A 193 34.20 -18.28 8.97
CA ASN A 193 34.16 -18.88 7.63
C ASN A 193 32.77 -18.91 6.96
N GLU A 194 32.83 -18.94 5.63
CA GLU A 194 31.96 -19.65 4.67
C GLU A 194 30.43 -19.38 4.62
N ILE A 195 30.05 -18.71 3.54
CA ILE A 195 28.72 -18.66 2.94
C ILE A 195 28.22 -20.07 2.57
N HIS A 196 27.10 -20.51 3.15
CA HIS A 196 26.45 -21.77 2.82
C HIS A 196 25.17 -21.52 1.99
N LEU A 197 25.29 -21.64 0.67
CA LEU A 197 24.15 -21.64 -0.25
C LEU A 197 23.47 -23.01 -0.22
N LYS A 198 22.14 -23.05 -0.09
CA LYS A 198 21.32 -24.24 -0.37
C LYS A 198 20.22 -23.90 -1.36
N GLU A 199 20.29 -24.54 -2.52
CA GLU A 199 19.20 -24.66 -3.48
C GLU A 199 18.59 -26.05 -3.31
N ASP A 200 17.26 -26.15 -3.25
CA ASP A 200 16.45 -27.35 -3.51
C ASP A 200 14.99 -26.85 -3.67
N ALA A 201 14.30 -27.04 -4.80
CA ALA A 201 13.79 -28.27 -5.44
C ALA A 201 12.34 -28.60 -4.98
N ALA A 202 11.47 -28.96 -5.93
CA ALA A 202 10.02 -28.81 -5.81
C ALA A 202 9.21 -30.12 -5.75
N SER A 203 8.02 -30.06 -5.13
CA SER A 203 6.78 -30.85 -5.35
C SER A 203 5.67 -30.18 -4.52
N GLY A 204 4.40 -29.99 -4.93
CA GLY A 204 3.43 -30.98 -5.41
C GLY A 204 2.79 -31.70 -4.21
N THR A 205 1.48 -31.75 -3.94
CA THR A 205 0.25 -31.21 -4.57
C THR A 205 -0.66 -30.59 -3.46
N THR A 206 -1.95 -30.22 -3.56
CA THR A 206 -3.09 -30.49 -4.50
C THR A 206 -4.09 -29.30 -4.46
N GLN A 207 -5.34 -29.47 -4.93
CA GLN A 207 -6.43 -28.48 -4.87
C GLN A 207 -7.44 -28.81 -3.75
N ASP A 208 -8.00 -27.80 -3.10
CA ASP A 208 -9.45 -27.75 -2.83
C ASP A 208 -9.91 -26.29 -2.60
N GLN A 209 -11.05 -25.90 -3.15
CA GLN A 209 -11.70 -24.59 -2.95
C GLN A 209 -13.11 -24.82 -2.40
N PRO A 210 -13.54 -23.99 -1.43
CA PRO A 210 -14.91 -23.46 -1.48
C PRO A 210 -14.92 -21.93 -1.55
N GLU A 211 -15.95 -21.39 -2.22
CA GLU A 211 -16.19 -19.96 -2.42
C GLU A 211 -16.33 -19.16 -1.11
N PRO A 212 -15.97 -17.85 -1.10
CA PRO A 212 -16.34 -16.95 -0.02
C PRO A 212 -17.84 -16.65 -0.09
N ALA A 213 -18.57 -16.96 0.97
CA ALA A 213 -20.01 -16.72 1.05
C ALA A 213 -20.36 -15.23 0.86
N GLU A 214 -21.24 -14.94 -0.10
CA GLU A 214 -21.82 -13.61 -0.30
C GLU A 214 -22.64 -13.19 0.93
N ILE A 215 -22.40 -11.98 1.44
CA ILE A 215 -23.14 -11.43 2.57
C ILE A 215 -24.51 -10.94 2.06
N GLN A 216 -25.49 -11.84 2.06
CA GLN A 216 -26.88 -11.57 1.69
C GLN A 216 -27.64 -10.85 2.83
N ASP A 217 -27.26 -9.61 3.13
CA ASP A 217 -28.16 -8.66 3.79
C ASP A 217 -28.63 -7.60 2.77
N PRO A 218 -29.84 -7.76 2.21
CA PRO A 218 -30.41 -6.82 1.25
C PRO A 218 -30.52 -5.39 1.80
N THR A 219 -30.60 -5.23 3.12
CA THR A 219 -30.70 -3.93 3.79
C THR A 219 -29.37 -3.19 3.71
N LEU A 220 -28.25 -3.87 4.01
CA LEU A 220 -26.91 -3.31 3.91
C LEU A 220 -26.53 -3.02 2.45
N GLN A 221 -26.89 -3.90 1.51
CA GLN A 221 -26.69 -3.63 0.08
C GLN A 221 -27.49 -2.40 -0.38
N ALA A 222 -28.78 -2.32 -0.03
CA ALA A 222 -29.62 -1.16 -0.36
C ALA A 222 -29.12 0.14 0.29
N MET A 223 -28.57 0.09 1.51
CA MET A 223 -27.93 1.24 2.16
C MET A 223 -26.67 1.70 1.42
N CYS A 224 -25.76 0.78 1.08
CA CYS A 224 -24.56 1.09 0.29
C CYS A 224 -24.90 1.65 -1.10
N GLU A 225 -25.90 1.10 -1.78
CA GLU A 225 -26.37 1.61 -3.08
C GLU A 225 -27.01 3.00 -2.94
N LEU A 226 -27.81 3.23 -1.89
CA LEU A 226 -28.42 4.53 -1.61
C LEU A 226 -27.36 5.60 -1.27
N GLU A 227 -26.31 5.27 -0.53
CA GLU A 227 -25.20 6.18 -0.24
C GLU A 227 -24.38 6.48 -1.51
N ARG A 228 -24.07 5.46 -2.31
CA ARG A 228 -23.43 5.62 -3.62
C ARG A 228 -24.23 6.54 -4.55
N LEU A 229 -25.55 6.37 -4.62
CA LEU A 229 -26.42 7.21 -5.46
C LEU A 229 -26.53 8.66 -4.93
N LYS A 230 -26.56 8.86 -3.60
CA LYS A 230 -26.49 10.20 -2.99
C LYS A 230 -25.19 10.91 -3.33
N LEU A 231 -24.05 10.21 -3.22
CA LEU A 231 -22.73 10.73 -3.60
C LEU A 231 -22.65 11.07 -5.10
N GLN A 232 -23.18 10.21 -5.96
CA GLN A 232 -23.26 10.47 -7.41
C GLN A 232 -24.11 11.71 -7.72
N MET A 233 -25.27 11.86 -7.06
CA MET A 233 -26.14 13.03 -7.22
C MET A 233 -25.48 14.33 -6.72
N GLN A 234 -24.75 14.27 -5.60
CA GLN A 234 -23.96 15.41 -5.11
C GLN A 234 -22.86 15.79 -6.11
N MET A 235 -22.10 14.82 -6.62
CA MET A 235 -21.04 15.05 -7.61
C MET A 235 -21.60 15.66 -8.91
N THR A 236 -22.75 15.19 -9.41
CA THR A 236 -23.39 15.78 -10.60
C THR A 236 -23.93 17.19 -10.35
N ASN A 237 -24.42 17.49 -9.14
CA ASN A 237 -24.87 18.84 -8.79
C ASN A 237 -23.72 19.84 -8.70
N GLU A 238 -22.57 19.44 -8.13
CA GLU A 238 -21.38 20.30 -8.11
C GLU A 238 -20.74 20.45 -9.51
N LEU A 239 -20.73 19.39 -10.33
CA LEU A 239 -20.34 19.50 -11.74
C LEU A 239 -21.24 20.49 -12.50
N ALA A 240 -22.56 20.42 -12.31
CA ALA A 240 -23.51 21.36 -12.93
C ALA A 240 -23.29 22.80 -12.47
N LYS A 241 -22.98 23.04 -11.18
CA LYS A 241 -22.59 24.38 -10.68
C LYS A 241 -21.28 24.88 -11.27
N MET A 242 -20.28 24.00 -11.40
CA MET A 242 -19.00 24.32 -12.02
C MET A 242 -19.19 24.69 -13.49
N MET A 243 -19.96 23.90 -14.25
CA MET A 243 -20.32 24.21 -15.64
C MET A 243 -21.14 25.52 -15.76
N ALA A 244 -22.04 25.81 -14.82
CA ALA A 244 -22.79 27.06 -14.79
C ALA A 244 -21.93 28.30 -14.44
N SER A 245 -20.77 28.13 -13.79
CA SER A 245 -19.81 29.22 -13.57
C SER A 245 -18.97 29.57 -14.81
N PHE A 246 -18.87 28.67 -15.79
CA PHE A 246 -18.31 28.96 -17.11
C PHE A 246 -19.34 29.69 -18.00
N ASN A 247 -19.70 30.91 -17.61
CA ASN A 247 -20.47 31.81 -18.46
C ASN A 247 -19.65 32.20 -19.71
N LEU A 248 -20.17 31.87 -20.90
CA LEU A 248 -19.58 32.21 -22.21
C LEU A 248 -19.60 33.71 -22.56
N SER A 249 -19.89 34.59 -21.60
CA SER A 249 -19.91 36.04 -21.75
C SER A 249 -18.53 36.72 -21.66
N SER A 250 -17.45 35.95 -21.67
CA SER A 250 -16.05 36.43 -21.67
C SER A 250 -15.24 36.00 -22.90
N LEU A 251 -15.93 35.48 -23.94
CA LEU A 251 -15.35 35.01 -25.21
C LEU A 251 -16.01 35.66 -26.45
N ILE A 252 -16.60 36.84 -26.28
CA ILE A 252 -17.09 37.74 -27.35
C ILE A 252 -16.51 39.13 -27.09
#